data_AF-A0A966J874-F1
#
_entry.id   AF-A0A966J874-F1
#
_cell.length_a   1.000
_cell.length_b   1.000
_cell.length_c   1.000
_cell.angle_alpha   90.00
_cell.angle_beta   90.00
_cell.angle_gamma   90.00
#
_symmetry.space_group_name_H-M   'P 1'
#
loop_
_entity.id
_entity.type
_entity.pdbx_description
1 polymer ?
#
loop_
_entity_poly.entity_id
_entity_poly.type
_entity_poly.pdbx_seq_one_letter_code
_entity_poly.pdbx_strand_id
1 'polypeptide(L)' 'MTDLTFEQSLARLEEIVRVLERNDLDLEAALRLFEEGISHLRTAGSALKTVDARVQQLVEAADGSFSVVELGA' A
#
# COMPACT_ATOMS: atom_id res chain seq x y z
N MET A 1 6.10 -12.89 10.88
CA MET A 1 5.62 -11.52 11.08
C MET A 1 4.39 -11.36 10.22
N THR A 2 3.25 -11.04 10.81
CA THR A 2 1.98 -10.86 10.09
C THR A 2 2.02 -9.53 9.36
N ASP A 3 2.23 -9.56 8.05
CA ASP A 3 1.99 -8.38 7.21
C ASP A 3 0.53 -7.95 7.39
N LEU A 4 0.32 -6.64 7.61
CA LEU A 4 -1.03 -6.07 7.70
C LEU A 4 -1.70 -6.18 6.34
N THR A 5 -3.00 -6.49 6.34
CA THR A 5 -3.81 -6.41 5.13
C THR A 5 -3.87 -4.97 4.62
N PHE A 6 -4.18 -4.79 3.33
CA PHE A 6 -4.33 -3.46 2.72
C PHE A 6 -5.30 -2.59 3.51
N GLU A 7 -6.45 -3.16 3.89
CA GLU A 7 -7.51 -2.50 4.64
C GLU A 7 -7.03 -2.08 6.04
N GLN A 8 -6.22 -2.91 6.70
CA GLN A 8 -5.65 -2.59 8.00
C GLN A 8 -4.60 -1.48 7.90
N SER A 9 -3.72 -1.52 6.90
CA SER A 9 -2.75 -0.45 6.66
C SER A 9 -3.43 0.87 6.31
N LEU A 10 -4.51 0.84 5.53
CA LEU A 10 -5.30 2.02 5.21
C LEU A 10 -5.99 2.61 6.45
N ALA A 11 -6.68 1.77 7.24
CA ALA A 11 -7.35 2.21 8.46
C ALA A 11 -6.36 2.82 9.47
N ARG A 12 -5.16 2.25 9.60
CA ARG A 12 -4.11 2.79 10.46
C ARG A 12 -3.57 4.12 9.94
N LEU A 13 -3.39 4.26 8.62
CA LEU A 13 -2.97 5.51 8.02
C LEU A 13 -3.98 6.64 8.28
N GLU A 14 -5.29 6.37 8.17
CA GLU A 14 -6.34 7.34 8.49
C GLU A 14 -6.32 7.75 9.97
N GLU A 15 -6.05 6.81 10.88
CA GLU A 15 -5.87 7.11 12.30
C GLU A 15 -4.66 8.02 12.52
N ILE A 16 -3.51 7.71 11.90
CA ILE A 16 -2.30 8.52 11.97
C ILE A 16 -2.57 9.95 11.48
N VAL A 17 -3.24 10.11 10.34
CA VAL A 17 -3.61 11.44 9.81
C VAL A 17 -4.49 12.20 10.80
N ARG A 18 -5.55 11.57 11.33
CA ARG A 18 -6.43 12.19 12.34
C ARG A 18 -5.67 12.64 13.58
N VAL A 19 -4.67 11.87 14.00
CA VAL A 19 -3.84 12.22 15.16
C VAL A 19 -2.90 13.38 14.81
N LEU A 20 -2.21 13.34 13.67
CA LEU A 20 -1.30 14.40 13.21
C LEU A 20 -1.97 15.75 12.97
N GLU A 21 -3.27 15.76 12.67
CA GLU A 21 -4.07 17.00 12.52
C GLU A 21 -4.37 17.69 13.85
N ARG A 22 -4.11 17.04 14.99
CA ARG A 22 -4.29 17.65 16.30
C ARG A 22 -3.14 18.59 16.62
N ASN A 23 -3.46 19.78 17.11
CA ASN A 23 -2.46 20.80 17.49
C ASN A 23 -1.79 20.56 18.86
N ASP A 24 -1.96 19.38 19.45
CA ASP A 24 -1.46 19.04 20.80
C ASP A 24 -0.44 17.90 20.81
N LEU A 25 0.12 17.52 19.66
CA LEU A 25 1.21 16.57 19.60
C LEU A 25 2.57 17.19 19.86
N ASP A 26 3.38 16.46 20.63
CA ASP A 26 4.80 16.73 20.70
C ASP A 26 5.51 16.35 19.37
N LEU A 27 6.64 17.00 19.12
CA LEU A 27 7.40 16.85 17.87
C LEU A 27 7.92 15.42 17.66
N GLU A 28 8.29 14.72 18.73
CA GLU A 28 8.86 13.38 18.65
C GLU A 28 7.78 12.35 18.30
N ALA A 29 6.60 12.46 18.91
CA ALA A 29 5.41 11.68 18.59
C ALA A 29 4.94 11.95 17.16
N ALA A 30 4.94 13.20 16.72
CA ALA A 30 4.60 13.55 15.33
C ALA A 30 5.58 12.90 14.35
N LEU A 31 6.89 12.92 14.64
CA LEU A 31 7.90 12.27 13.81
C LEU A 31 7.72 10.74 13.74
N ARG A 32 7.48 10.08 14.88
CA ARG A 32 7.23 8.63 14.93
C ARG A 32 5.98 8.23 14.13
N LEU A 33 4.90 8.99 14.28
CA LEU A 33 3.66 8.75 13.53
C LEU A 33 3.86 8.97 12.03
N PHE A 34 4.66 9.97 11.65
CA PHE A 34 5.01 10.20 10.25
C PHE A 34 5.79 9.02 9.66
N GLU A 35 6.82 8.53 10.36
CA GLU A 35 7.58 7.35 9.94
C GLU A 35 6.69 6.10 9.81
N GLU A 36 5.79 5.90 10.79
CA GLU A 36 4.81 4.82 10.74
C GLU A 36 3.89 4.96 9.51
N GLY A 37 3.38 6.16 9.24
CA GLY A 37 2.53 6.45 8.08
C GLY A 37 3.22 6.15 6.75
N ILE A 38 4.51 6.51 6.62
CA ILE A 38 5.32 6.17 5.43
C ILE A 38 5.46 4.66 5.25
N SER A 39 5.60 3.90 6.34
CA SER A 39 5.64 2.44 6.30
C SER A 39 4.33 1.86 5.76
N HIS A 40 3.19 2.30 6.30
CA HIS A 40 1.86 1.85 5.84
C HIS A 40 1.59 2.23 4.38
N LEU A 41 1.94 3.44 3.97
CA LEU A 41 1.82 3.89 2.57
C LEU A 41 2.62 2.98 1.61
N ARG A 42 3.83 2.56 2.03
CA ARG A 42 4.66 1.66 1.23
C ARG A 42 4.04 0.28 1.08
N THR A 43 3.54 -0.28 2.18
CA THR A 43 2.86 -1.58 2.19
C THR A 43 1.60 -1.57 1.34
N ALA A 44 0.74 -0.57 1.53
CA ALA A 44 -0.48 -0.40 0.75
C ALA A 44 -0.19 -0.21 -0.74
N GLY A 45 0.81 0.63 -1.08
CA GLY A 45 1.25 0.82 -2.45
C GLY A 45 1.83 -0.44 -3.09
N SER A 46 2.53 -1.28 -2.33
CA SER A 46 3.01 -2.58 -2.82
C SER A 46 1.86 -3.54 -3.11
N ALA A 47 0.87 -3.60 -2.22
CA ALA A 47 -0.30 -4.45 -2.41
C ALA A 47 -1.10 -4.05 -3.67
N LEU A 48 -1.32 -2.74 -3.86
CA LEU A 48 -1.98 -2.22 -5.06
C LEU A 48 -1.21 -2.57 -6.34
N LYS A 49 0.12 -2.40 -6.36
CA LYS A 49 0.94 -2.79 -7.51
C LYS A 49 0.81 -4.27 -7.87
N THR A 50 0.77 -5.15 -6.87
CA THR A 50 0.58 -6.58 -7.10
C THR A 50 -0.80 -6.88 -7.70
N VAL A 51 -1.85 -6.20 -7.22
CA VAL A 51 -3.20 -6.34 -7.77
C VAL A 51 -3.26 -5.79 -9.19
N ASP A 52 -2.72 -4.59 -9.44
CA ASP A 52 -2.69 -3.97 -10.77
C ASP A 52 -1.99 -4.85 -11.80
N ALA A 53 -0.84 -5.43 -11.46
CA ALA A 53 -0.13 -6.36 -12.35
C ALA A 53 -1.00 -7.58 -12.70
N ARG A 54 -1.71 -8.14 -11.72
CA ARG A 54 -2.61 -9.27 -11.95
C ARG A 54 -3.83 -8.87 -12.78
N VAL A 55 -4.37 -7.68 -12.59
CA VAL A 55 -5.46 -7.13 -13.41
C VAL A 55 -4.99 -6.93 -14.85
N GLN A 56 -3.79 -6.36 -15.05
CA GLN A 56 -3.21 -6.19 -16.38
C GLN A 56 -3.05 -7.53 -17.11
N GLN A 57 -2.56 -8.57 -16.45
CA GLN A 57 -2.49 -9.93 -17.03
C GLN A 57 -3.87 -10.49 -17.43
N LEU A 58 -4.92 -10.17 -16.67
CA LEU A 58 -6.29 -10.61 -17.00
C LEU A 58 -6.94 -9.76 -18.11
N VAL A 59 -6.60 -8.47 -18.19
CA VAL A 59 -7.11 -7.54 -19.20
C VAL A 59 -6.37 -7.69 -20.52
N GLU A 60 -5.08 -8.01 -20.52
CA GLU A 60 -4.37 -8.50 -21.70
C GLU A 60 -5.02 -9.77 -22.27
N ALA A 61 -5.80 -10.51 -21.47
CA ALA A 61 -6.60 -11.65 -21.92
C ALA A 61 -8.05 -11.30 -22.31
N ALA A 62 -8.39 -10.02 -22.51
CA ALA A 62 -9.73 -9.60 -22.95
C ALA A 62 -9.91 -9.59 -24.47
N ASP A 63 -8.82 -9.71 -25.25
CA ASP A 63 -8.86 -9.95 -26.72
C ASP A 63 -8.81 -11.44 -27.09
N GLY A 64 -8.69 -12.33 -26.08
CA GLY A 64 -8.63 -13.78 -26.23
C GLY A 64 -7.22 -14.35 -26.41
N SER A 65 -6.15 -13.53 -26.37
CA SER A 65 -4.77 -14.00 -26.43
C SER A 65 -4.12 -14.04 -25.04
N PHE A 66 -3.27 -15.04 -24.81
CA PHE A 66 -2.38 -15.10 -23.65
C PHE A 66 -0.95 -14.95 -24.15
N SER A 67 -0.28 -13.86 -23.81
CA SER A 67 1.17 -13.79 -23.94
C SER A 67 1.79 -14.23 -22.61
N VAL A 68 2.56 -15.31 -22.65
CA VAL A 68 3.51 -15.60 -21.58
C VAL A 68 4.58 -14.53 -21.71
N VAL A 69 4.55 -13.51 -20.86
CA VAL A 69 5.78 -12.75 -20.62
C VAL A 69 6.71 -13.75 -19.94
N GLU A 70 7.60 -14.36 -20.73
CA GLU A 70 8.75 -15.06 -20.19
C GLU A 70 9.43 -14.07 -19.24
N LEU A 71 9.30 -14.32 -17.95
CA LEU A 71 10.22 -13.78 -16.95
C LEU A 71 11.55 -14.50 -17.21
N GLY A 72 12.22 -14.09 -18.28
CA GLY A 72 13.44 -14.71 -18.78
C GLY A 72 14.61 -14.50 -17.83
N ALA A 73 15.27 -15.63 -17.57
CA ALA A 73 16.68 -15.85 -17.23
C ALA A 73 17.25 -15.25 -15.94
#